data_AF-A0A1C6JZX3-F1
#
_entry.id   AF-A0A1C6JZX3-F1
#
_cell.length_a   1.000
_cell.length_b   1.000
_cell.length_c   1.000
_cell.angle_alpha   90.00
_cell.angle_beta   90.00
_cell.angle_gamma   90.00
#
_symmetry.space_group_name_H-M   'P 1'
#
loop_
_entity.id
_entity.type
_entity.pdbx_description
1 polymer ?
#
loop_
_entity_poly.entity_id
_entity_poly.type
_entity_poly.pdbx_seq_one_letter_code
_entity_poly.pdbx_strand_id
1 'polypeptide(L)'
;MPTVIICAVLLLLAVFAVRHYCKKLASGCCGSGGDQSRVQRTPVADRDLRHYPYSHTFAVEGMTCKNCAVRVENALNGIDGVYAQVHLGKKQAVVHTKRPLSAGVLRQAVAKAGYALRTDTSSGNKPPLAGQ
;
A
#
# COMPACT_ATOMS: atom_id res chain seq x y z
N MET A 1 4.26 38.15 -23.33
CA MET A 1 3.37 36.99 -23.58
C MET A 1 3.95 35.67 -23.07
N PRO A 2 5.20 35.27 -23.38
CA PRO A 2 5.77 34.02 -22.84
C PRO A 2 6.18 34.11 -21.36
N THR A 3 6.62 35.29 -20.90
CA THR A 3 7.02 35.55 -19.50
C THR A 3 5.87 35.33 -18.51
N VAL A 4 4.65 35.72 -18.86
CA VAL A 4 3.45 35.52 -18.03
C VAL A 4 3.11 34.03 -17.89
N ILE A 5 3.24 33.25 -18.97
CA ILE A 5 2.99 31.81 -18.95
C ILE A 5 4.04 31.10 -18.09
N ILE A 6 5.31 31.47 -18.22
CA ILE A 6 6.41 30.90 -17.41
C ILE A 6 6.18 31.20 -15.92
N CYS A 7 5.82 32.44 -15.56
CA CYS A 7 5.50 32.79 -14.18
C CYS A 7 4.31 32.01 -13.63
N ALA A 8 3.25 31.80 -14.43
CA ALA A 8 2.08 31.03 -14.02
C ALA A 8 2.42 29.55 -13.76
N VAL A 9 3.25 28.94 -14.62
CA VAL A 9 3.71 27.55 -14.47
C VAL A 9 4.60 27.41 -13.22
N LEU A 10 5.52 28.34 -12.99
CA LEU A 10 6.37 28.35 -11.80
C LEU A 10 5.56 28.50 -10.51
N LEU A 11 4.54 29.35 -10.50
CA LEU A 11 3.64 29.50 -9.35
C LEU A 11 2.82 28.24 -9.09
N LEU A 12 2.31 27.58 -10.13
CA LEU A 12 1.58 26.32 -9.99
C LEU A 12 2.46 25.20 -9.42
N LEU A 13 3.69 25.05 -9.93
CA LEU A 13 4.66 24.08 -9.42
C LEU A 13 5.05 24.38 -7.98
N ALA A 14 5.26 25.65 -7.62
CA ALA A 14 5.54 26.06 -6.25
C ALA A 14 4.36 25.73 -5.31
N VAL A 15 3.12 26.02 -5.72
CA VAL A 15 1.92 25.68 -4.93
C VAL A 15 1.77 24.17 -4.77
N PHE A 16 2.02 23.38 -5.81
CA PHE A 16 1.93 21.92 -5.76
C PHE A 16 3.03 21.34 -4.87
N ALA A 17 4.26 21.85 -4.98
CA ALA A 17 5.38 21.49 -4.14
C ALA A 17 5.14 21.86 -2.68
N VAL A 18 4.66 23.08 -2.38
CA VAL A 18 4.33 23.53 -1.02
C VAL A 18 3.19 22.70 -0.44
N ARG A 19 2.12 22.43 -1.18
CA ARG A 19 1.03 21.55 -0.73
C ARG A 19 1.52 20.13 -0.44
N HIS A 20 2.37 19.59 -1.31
CA HIS A 20 2.98 18.28 -1.13
C HIS A 20 3.94 18.27 0.06
N TYR A 21 4.70 19.34 0.26
CA TYR A 21 5.66 19.49 1.36
C TYR A 21 4.93 19.67 2.70
N CYS A 22 3.90 20.52 2.79
CA CYS A 22 3.06 20.65 3.98
C CYS A 22 2.35 19.34 4.34
N LYS A 23 1.88 18.57 3.37
CA LYS A 23 1.36 17.20 3.62
C LYS A 23 2.43 16.27 4.19
N LYS A 24 3.70 16.48 3.86
CA LYS A 24 4.84 15.71 4.37
C LYS A 24 5.36 16.21 5.73
N LEU A 25 5.12 17.47 6.08
CA LEU A 25 5.51 18.06 7.36
C LEU A 25 4.42 17.97 8.45
N ALA A 26 3.20 17.56 8.10
CA ALA A 26 2.19 17.18 9.09
C ALA A 26 2.61 15.95 9.93
N SER A 27 3.65 15.21 9.52
CA SER A 27 4.27 14.16 10.31
C SER A 27 5.56 14.64 11.00
N GLY A 28 5.39 15.46 12.04
CA GLY A 28 6.28 15.48 13.22
C GLY A 28 7.23 16.68 13.41
N CYS A 29 7.04 17.45 14.50
CA CYS A 29 7.83 17.34 15.74
C CYS A 29 7.26 18.25 16.87
N CYS A 30 7.51 17.84 18.13
CA CYS A 30 7.15 18.43 19.44
C CYS A 30 5.75 18.10 20.01
N GLY A 31 5.75 17.58 21.25
CA GLY A 31 4.78 16.63 21.76
C GLY A 31 3.57 17.17 22.51
N SER A 32 2.52 16.35 22.54
CA SER A 32 1.63 16.15 23.68
C SER A 32 0.66 15.00 23.38
N GLY A 33 0.45 14.10 24.35
CA GLY A 33 -0.81 13.36 24.47
C GLY A 33 -1.04 12.14 23.58
N GLY A 34 -0.55 10.99 24.05
CA GLY A 34 -1.27 9.70 24.08
C GLY A 34 -2.08 9.24 22.87
N ASP A 35 -1.55 8.24 22.16
CA ASP A 35 -2.07 6.88 22.23
C ASP A 35 -0.95 5.94 21.76
N GLN A 36 -0.80 4.78 22.40
CA GLN A 36 0.00 3.72 21.81
C GLN A 36 -0.69 3.31 20.52
N SER A 37 -0.16 3.84 19.42
CA SER A 37 -0.59 3.66 18.04
C SER A 37 -1.31 2.32 17.87
N ARG A 38 -2.63 2.34 18.00
CA ARG A 38 -3.48 1.24 17.56
C ARG A 38 -3.24 1.20 16.07
N VAL A 39 -2.40 0.27 15.58
CA VAL A 39 -2.13 0.17 14.15
C VAL A 39 -3.46 -0.11 13.48
N GLN A 40 -4.05 0.95 12.95
CA GLN A 40 -5.38 0.91 12.38
C GLN A 40 -5.26 0.10 11.11
N ARG A 41 -5.96 -1.04 11.07
CA ARG A 41 -6.06 -1.80 9.84
C ARG A 41 -6.83 -0.95 8.84
N THR A 42 -6.25 -0.72 7.68
CA THR A 42 -6.93 -0.01 6.60
C THR A 42 -8.17 -0.82 6.25
N PRO A 43 -9.39 -0.27 6.41
CA PRO A 43 -10.60 -1.01 6.16
C PRO A 43 -10.70 -1.25 4.65
N VAL A 44 -10.62 -2.52 4.26
CA VAL A 44 -10.82 -2.94 2.88
C VAL A 44 -12.33 -2.88 2.63
N ALA A 45 -12.73 -2.08 1.64
CA ALA A 45 -14.14 -1.83 1.31
C ALA A 45 -14.90 -3.11 0.90
N ASP A 46 -14.18 -4.12 0.40
CA ASP A 46 -14.75 -5.35 -0.10
C ASP A 46 -13.87 -6.54 0.30
N ARG A 47 -14.41 -7.39 1.17
CA ARG A 47 -13.74 -8.61 1.68
C ARG A 47 -14.19 -9.87 0.96
N ASP A 48 -15.13 -9.78 0.01
CA ASP A 48 -15.56 -10.96 -0.73
C ASP A 48 -14.51 -11.30 -1.80
N LEU A 49 -13.84 -12.44 -1.64
CA LEU A 49 -12.82 -12.91 -2.58
C LEU A 49 -13.36 -13.14 -3.99
N ARG A 50 -14.69 -13.33 -4.15
CA ARG A 50 -15.34 -13.50 -5.47
C ARG A 50 -15.20 -12.30 -6.38
N HIS A 51 -14.98 -11.10 -5.84
CA HIS A 51 -14.80 -9.88 -6.63
C HIS A 51 -13.35 -9.66 -7.09
N TYR A 52 -12.43 -10.56 -6.77
CA TYR A 52 -11.00 -10.43 -7.09
C TYR A 52 -10.53 -11.58 -7.99
N PRO A 53 -10.55 -11.41 -9.32
CA PRO A 53 -10.17 -12.46 -10.27
C PRO A 53 -8.66 -12.76 -10.31
N TYR A 54 -7.83 -11.90 -9.70
CA TYR A 54 -6.37 -12.06 -9.67
C TYR A 54 -5.88 -12.29 -8.24
N SER A 55 -5.01 -13.29 -8.08
CA SER A 55 -4.35 -13.59 -6.81
C SER A 55 -2.84 -13.70 -7.01
N HIS A 56 -2.09 -13.01 -6.16
CA HIS A 56 -0.63 -13.04 -6.15
C HIS A 56 -0.15 -13.36 -4.75
N THR A 57 0.76 -14.32 -4.63
CA THR A 57 1.39 -14.64 -3.35
C THR A 57 2.83 -14.16 -3.36
N PHE A 58 3.22 -13.38 -2.36
CA PHE A 58 4.56 -12.86 -2.21
C PHE A 58 5.23 -13.33 -0.92
N ALA A 59 6.52 -13.62 -0.96
CA ALA A 59 7.33 -13.74 0.25
C ALA A 59 7.76 -12.34 0.72
N VAL A 60 7.53 -12.03 1.99
CA VAL A 60 7.89 -10.74 2.59
C VAL A 60 9.09 -10.92 3.51
N GLU A 61 10.11 -10.08 3.33
CA GLU A 61 11.26 -10.03 4.22
C GLU A 61 11.15 -8.87 5.22
N GLY A 62 11.75 -9.05 6.40
CA GLY A 62 11.78 -8.03 7.46
C GLY A 62 10.57 -8.05 8.42
N MET A 63 9.64 -9.00 8.27
CA MET A 63 8.54 -9.16 9.24
C MET A 63 8.99 -10.01 10.45
N THR A 64 9.29 -9.35 11.56
CA THR A 64 9.63 -10.00 12.84
C THR A 64 8.49 -9.99 13.85
N CYS A 65 7.44 -9.22 13.61
CA CYS A 65 6.38 -8.99 14.59
C CYS A 65 4.98 -8.92 13.95
N LYS A 66 3.93 -9.20 14.73
CA LYS A 66 2.53 -9.04 14.25
C LYS A 66 2.26 -7.61 13.78
N ASN A 67 2.83 -6.61 14.45
CA ASN A 67 2.68 -5.21 14.06
C ASN A 67 3.32 -4.90 12.70
N CYS A 68 4.44 -5.55 12.41
CA CYS A 68 5.20 -5.45 11.17
C CYS A 68 4.36 -6.02 10.01
N ALA A 69 3.70 -7.17 10.25
CA ALA A 69 2.77 -7.76 9.29
C ALA A 69 1.58 -6.85 8.99
N VAL A 70 0.99 -6.23 10.02
CA VAL A 70 -0.15 -5.28 9.84
C VAL A 70 0.29 -4.05 9.04
N ARG A 71 1.51 -3.54 9.23
CA ARG A 71 2.03 -2.42 8.43
C ARG A 71 2.14 -2.76 6.95
N VAL A 72 2.63 -3.95 6.63
CA VAL A 72 2.71 -4.44 5.24
C VAL A 72 1.31 -4.63 4.65
N GLU A 73 0.40 -5.22 5.42
CA GLU A 73 -1.00 -5.42 5.03
C GLU A 73 -1.68 -4.09 4.71
N ASN A 74 -1.49 -3.07 5.56
CA ASN A 74 -2.00 -1.72 5.36
C ASN A 74 -1.43 -1.04 4.11
N ALA A 75 -0.14 -1.21 3.85
CA ALA A 75 0.50 -0.63 2.67
C ALA A 75 -0.09 -1.18 1.37
N LEU A 76 -0.46 -2.46 1.37
CA LEU A 76 -1.09 -3.13 0.23
C LEU A 76 -2.59 -2.82 0.14
N ASN A 77 -3.32 -2.84 1.25
CA ASN A 77 -4.75 -2.51 1.33
C ASN A 77 -5.05 -1.03 1.06
N GLY A 78 -4.04 -0.16 1.14
CA GLY A 78 -4.16 1.25 0.74
C GLY A 78 -4.27 1.43 -0.78
N ILE A 79 -4.05 0.39 -1.57
CA ILE A 79 -4.21 0.44 -3.02
C ILE A 79 -5.66 0.16 -3.39
N ASP A 80 -6.25 1.03 -4.21
CA ASP A 80 -7.63 0.89 -4.66
C ASP A 80 -7.87 -0.39 -5.46
N GLY A 81 -8.83 -1.19 -5.00
CA GLY A 81 -9.18 -2.49 -5.58
C GLY A 81 -8.19 -3.61 -5.25
N VAL A 82 -7.43 -3.47 -4.16
CA VAL A 82 -6.52 -4.49 -3.64
C VAL A 82 -7.01 -4.98 -2.28
N TYR A 83 -6.99 -6.30 -2.10
CA TYR A 83 -7.21 -6.95 -0.83
C TYR A 83 -6.02 -7.86 -0.50
N ALA A 84 -5.20 -7.42 0.43
CA ALA A 84 -4.04 -8.15 0.91
C ALA A 84 -4.26 -8.73 2.30
N GLN A 85 -3.76 -9.95 2.48
CA GLN A 85 -3.70 -10.66 3.74
C GLN A 85 -2.27 -11.11 3.99
N VAL A 86 -1.75 -10.83 5.19
CA VAL A 86 -0.36 -11.18 5.54
C VAL A 86 -0.33 -12.27 6.60
N HIS A 87 0.39 -13.34 6.31
CA HIS A 87 0.59 -14.48 7.21
C HIS A 87 2.02 -14.47 7.77
N LEU A 88 2.17 -14.09 9.04
CA LEU A 88 3.48 -14.07 9.72
C LEU A 88 4.10 -15.47 9.82
N GLY A 89 3.31 -16.49 10.15
CA GLY A 89 3.80 -17.87 10.33
C GLY A 89 4.43 -18.47 9.06
N LYS A 90 3.95 -18.06 7.88
CA LYS A 90 4.48 -18.49 6.58
C LYS A 90 5.42 -17.46 5.94
N LYS A 91 5.56 -16.26 6.54
CA LYS A 91 6.25 -15.08 5.96
C LYS A 91 5.76 -14.74 4.55
N GLN A 92 4.44 -14.87 4.33
CA GLN A 92 3.80 -14.71 3.02
C GLN A 92 2.72 -13.63 3.07
N ALA A 93 2.61 -12.86 2.00
CA ALA A 93 1.52 -11.92 1.73
C ALA A 93 0.73 -12.38 0.52
N VAL A 94 -0.55 -12.66 0.72
CA VAL A 94 -1.51 -12.98 -0.35
C VAL A 94 -2.20 -11.70 -0.75
N VAL A 95 -2.19 -11.37 -2.03
CA VAL A 95 -2.72 -10.12 -2.58
C VAL A 95 -3.73 -10.46 -3.66
N HIS A 96 -4.97 -10.07 -3.42
CA HIS A 96 -6.08 -10.19 -4.35
C HIS A 96 -6.30 -8.83 -5.03
N THR A 97 -6.42 -8.81 -6.35
CA THR A 97 -6.60 -7.55 -7.09
C THR A 97 -7.80 -7.63 -8.01
N LYS A 98 -8.62 -6.56 -8.06
CA LYS A 98 -9.77 -6.44 -8.97
C LYS A 98 -9.33 -6.19 -10.41
N ARG A 99 -8.15 -5.56 -10.56
CA ARG A 99 -7.52 -5.20 -11.83
C ARG A 99 -6.19 -5.95 -11.98
N PRO A 100 -5.71 -6.18 -13.21
CA PRO A 100 -4.35 -6.66 -13.43
C PRO A 100 -3.37 -5.58 -12.96
N LEU A 101 -2.77 -5.78 -11.78
CA LEU A 101 -1.72 -4.94 -11.23
C LEU A 101 -0.38 -5.65 -11.44
N SER A 102 0.63 -4.90 -11.87
CA SER A 102 1.97 -5.46 -11.99
C SER A 102 2.58 -5.68 -10.61
N ALA A 103 3.37 -6.75 -10.46
CA ALA A 103 4.12 -7.03 -9.25
C ALA A 103 5.01 -5.85 -8.82
N GLY A 104 5.46 -5.02 -9.77
CA GLY A 104 6.24 -3.81 -9.51
C GLY A 104 5.48 -2.76 -8.68
N VAL A 105 4.19 -2.55 -8.94
CA VAL A 105 3.36 -1.61 -8.16
C VAL A 105 3.21 -2.08 -6.71
N LEU A 106 2.97 -3.38 -6.52
CA LEU A 106 2.84 -4.00 -5.20
C LEU A 106 4.17 -3.93 -4.42
N ARG A 107 5.29 -4.25 -5.09
CA ARG A 107 6.64 -4.09 -4.54
C ARG A 107 6.91 -2.65 -4.11
N GLN A 108 6.56 -1.67 -4.94
CA GLN A 108 6.78 -0.26 -4.64
C GLN A 108 5.94 0.22 -3.44
N ALA A 109 4.68 -0.23 -3.33
CA ALA A 109 3.83 0.10 -2.20
C ALA A 109 4.39 -0.43 -0.87
N VAL A 110 4.88 -1.68 -0.87
CA VAL A 110 5.50 -2.30 0.31
C VAL A 110 6.88 -1.70 0.61
N ALA A 111 7.65 -1.33 -0.41
CA ALA A 111 8.92 -0.63 -0.26
C ALA A 111 8.75 0.74 0.41
N LYS A 112 7.67 1.48 0.10
CA LYS A 112 7.32 2.73 0.80
C LYS A 112 7.03 2.52 2.28
N ALA A 113 6.60 1.33 2.68
CA ALA A 113 6.41 0.95 4.08
C ALA A 113 7.70 0.42 4.74
N GLY A 114 8.81 0.32 4.02
CA GLY A 114 10.11 -0.13 4.52
C GLY A 114 10.34 -1.64 4.47
N TYR A 115 9.56 -2.37 3.67
CA TYR A 115 9.67 -3.83 3.54
C TYR A 115 9.95 -4.25 2.09
N ALA A 116 10.46 -5.46 1.90
CA ALA A 116 10.77 -6.01 0.59
C ALA A 116 9.92 -7.24 0.28
N LEU A 117 9.37 -7.30 -0.94
CA LEU A 117 8.76 -8.50 -1.51
C LEU A 117 9.76 -9.18 -2.45
N ARG A 118 10.05 -10.46 -2.24
CA ARG A 118 11.07 -11.19 -3.01
C ARG A 118 10.53 -12.03 -4.14
N THR A 119 9.66 -12.97 -3.81
CA THR A 119 9.10 -13.91 -4.77
C THR A 119 7.70 -13.46 -5.11
N ASP A 120 7.34 -13.53 -6.39
CA ASP A 120 5.96 -13.43 -6.83
C ASP A 120 5.54 -14.76 -7.41
N THR A 121 4.79 -15.54 -6.63
CA THR A 121 4.06 -16.67 -7.16
C THR A 121 2.73 -16.13 -7.66
N SER A 122 2.77 -15.52 -8.85
CA SER A 122 1.59 -15.12 -9.58
C SER A 122 0.88 -16.37 -10.09
N SER A 123 -0.02 -16.94 -9.29
CA SER A 123 -0.95 -17.97 -9.78
C SER A 123 -1.97 -17.28 -10.68
N GLY A 124 -1.62 -17.15 -11.96
CA GLY A 124 -2.50 -16.58 -12.98
C GLY A 124 -3.90 -17.17 -12.90
N ASN A 125 -4.90 -16.28 -12.90
CA ASN A 125 -6.32 -16.54 -13.13
C ASN A 125 -6.85 -17.88 -12.54
N LYS A 126 -6.90 -17.99 -11.21
CA LYS A 126 -7.66 -19.05 -10.56
C LYS A 126 -8.96 -18.47 -10.00
N PRO A 127 -10.14 -18.91 -10.47
CA PRO A 127 -11.40 -18.52 -9.86
C PRO A 127 -11.37 -18.88 -8.37
N PRO A 128 -11.91 -18.03 -7.48
CA PRO A 128 -11.91 -18.29 -6.05
C PRO A 128 -12.60 -19.63 -5.79
N LEU A 129 -11.89 -20.50 -5.05
CA LEU A 129 -12.41 -21.78 -4.59
C LEU A 129 -13.67 -21.51 -3.77
N ALA A 130 -14.83 -21.75 -4.38
CA ALA A 130 -16.09 -21.89 -3.70
C ALA A 130 -16.05 -23.19 -2.90
N GLY A 131 -16.16 -23.08 -1.58
CA GLY A 131 -16.51 -24.19 -0.67
C GLY A 131 -15.40 -25.22 -0.44
N GLN A 132 -14.88 -25.23 0.78
CA GLN A 132 -14.51 -26.42 1.53
C GLN A 132 -14.70 -26.11 3.01
#